data_AF-A0A850J837-F1
#
_entry.id   AF-A0A850J837-F1
#
_cell.length_a   1.000
_cell.length_b   1.000
_cell.length_c   1.000
_cell.angle_alpha   90.00
_cell.angle_beta   90.00
_cell.angle_gamma   90.00
#
_symmetry.space_group_name_H-M   'P 1'
#
loop_
_entity.id
_entity.type
_entity.pdbx_description
1 polymer ?
#
loop_
_entity_poly.entity_id
_entity_poly.type
_entity_poly.pdbx_seq_one_letter_code
_entity_poly.pdbx_strand_id
1 'polypeptide(L)'
;MSGEGPSAAEVRVRGAALRPVGEAWRQAWETEVRLLRRGLMWLEQWPRDAAALQAVQAEHLRRGEELEAERAALRNGIEEAGNAAAEAERFAIEAEAEAERLAAVQEEAEAELVEPRAEADRLRVEADRAADEATAQTRTADASYARCVQLDERAKTAQSELQGAREAEASLTDELARAREALPAAAEEAHRLTAADADAAAEGHASYYRLVSAESALSGVRRKMTLGQRLHVASPPSELRGLRDEVKARTREADEAAKRAREAKDAAEHAERVRRGLASFVSEGGARLEQAKEAQERLGTELTWLAAEREKAGAEHEEHARLASAAVERATEAGLRARTAHQAAQEIEDRVAAARTSREEALAAATRARTDAESATANAEEMTATLDRRTAEAAEEMAVRDSDLETATQTESRTRENVAEICGADPAEDPEVVPSHQRRAMARIEQLTGYMEGGRAVESEVLLRTADVVVGTPLGAALTGSGQEFDALIVADAGALTDAEFLIGAVRTHRWVLVGAPGSRPPEYREYAGGPCDRLVRGPFERASIATED
;
A
#
# COMPACT_ATOMS: atom_id res chain seq x y z
N MET A 1 -120.96 -54.38 -65.67
CA MET A 1 -120.07 -53.31 -66.18
C MET A 1 -118.65 -53.83 -66.06
N SER A 2 -117.98 -53.89 -67.20
CA SER A 2 -116.59 -54.26 -67.52
C SER A 2 -115.73 -54.93 -66.43
N GLY A 3 -115.33 -56.19 -66.68
CA GLY A 3 -114.31 -56.90 -65.91
C GLY A 3 -112.91 -56.31 -66.12
N GLU A 4 -112.32 -55.83 -65.03
CA GLU A 4 -110.91 -55.42 -64.93
C GLU A 4 -110.20 -56.38 -63.96
N GLY A 5 -109.54 -57.40 -64.50
CA GLY A 5 -108.57 -58.20 -63.75
C GLY A 5 -107.27 -57.40 -63.48
N PRO A 6 -106.39 -57.89 -62.59
CA PRO A 6 -105.13 -57.22 -62.28
C PRO A 6 -104.29 -57.03 -63.55
N SER A 7 -103.64 -55.87 -63.66
CA SER A 7 -102.75 -55.53 -64.78
C SER A 7 -101.35 -56.12 -64.55
N ALA A 8 -100.77 -56.67 -65.62
CA ALA A 8 -99.47 -57.32 -65.62
C ALA A 8 -98.35 -56.44 -65.02
N ALA A 9 -97.43 -57.11 -64.34
CA ALA A 9 -96.32 -56.52 -63.61
C ALA A 9 -95.48 -55.56 -64.48
N GLU A 10 -95.27 -55.91 -65.74
CA GLU A 10 -94.49 -55.19 -66.76
C GLU A 10 -94.98 -53.75 -67.00
N VAL A 11 -96.28 -53.47 -66.81
CA VAL A 11 -96.88 -52.14 -67.01
C VAL A 11 -96.57 -51.20 -65.84
N ARG A 12 -96.39 -51.74 -64.63
CA ARG A 12 -96.15 -50.98 -63.40
C ARG A 12 -94.68 -50.60 -63.17
N VAL A 13 -93.74 -51.31 -63.82
CA VAL A 13 -92.28 -51.10 -63.69
C VAL A 13 -91.87 -49.65 -63.99
N ARG A 14 -92.52 -48.99 -64.95
CA ARG A 14 -92.11 -47.65 -65.44
C ARG A 14 -92.42 -46.49 -64.47
N GLY A 15 -93.24 -46.70 -63.44
CA GLY A 15 -93.66 -45.63 -62.52
C GLY A 15 -93.16 -45.78 -61.08
N ALA A 16 -92.39 -46.82 -60.77
CA ALA A 16 -91.98 -47.10 -59.41
C ALA A 16 -90.70 -46.34 -59.04
N ALA A 17 -90.68 -45.72 -57.86
CA ALA A 17 -89.58 -44.92 -57.36
C ALA A 17 -89.15 -45.39 -55.97
N LEU A 18 -87.84 -45.46 -55.76
CA LEU A 18 -87.22 -45.79 -54.48
C LEU A 18 -87.31 -44.58 -53.55
N ARG A 19 -87.97 -44.79 -52.41
CA ARG A 19 -88.07 -43.79 -51.35
C ARG A 19 -87.48 -44.36 -50.07
N PRO A 20 -86.48 -43.70 -49.45
CA PRO A 20 -86.01 -44.10 -48.13
C PRO A 20 -87.15 -43.91 -47.11
N VAL A 21 -87.33 -44.90 -46.24
CA VAL A 21 -88.33 -44.86 -45.16
C VAL A 21 -87.59 -44.73 -43.83
N GLY A 22 -87.87 -43.63 -43.12
CA GLY A 22 -87.23 -43.30 -41.83
C GLY A 22 -85.90 -42.52 -41.96
N GLU A 23 -85.49 -41.88 -40.86
CA GLU A 23 -84.25 -41.08 -40.76
C GLU A 23 -83.15 -41.76 -39.93
N ALA A 24 -83.37 -43.01 -39.49
CA ALA A 24 -82.44 -43.73 -38.62
C ALA A 24 -81.03 -43.86 -39.24
N TRP A 25 -80.94 -44.05 -40.56
CA TRP A 25 -79.66 -44.09 -41.29
C TRP A 25 -78.91 -42.76 -41.22
N ARG A 26 -79.62 -41.63 -41.35
CA ARG A 26 -79.03 -40.29 -41.30
C ARG A 26 -78.52 -40.00 -39.90
N GLN A 27 -79.31 -40.32 -38.87
CA GLN A 27 -78.89 -40.19 -37.48
C GLN A 27 -77.68 -41.08 -37.15
N ALA A 28 -77.62 -42.30 -37.70
CA ALA A 28 -76.47 -43.19 -37.53
C ALA A 28 -75.20 -42.59 -38.17
N TRP A 29 -75.28 -42.09 -39.41
CA TRP A 29 -74.14 -41.47 -40.09
C TRP A 29 -73.70 -40.14 -39.45
N GLU A 30 -74.63 -39.30 -39.02
CA GLU A 30 -74.33 -38.08 -38.26
C GLU A 30 -73.63 -38.39 -36.93
N THR A 31 -74.05 -39.46 -36.27
CA THR A 31 -73.42 -39.96 -35.04
C THR A 31 -72.01 -40.48 -35.33
N GLU A 32 -71.83 -41.26 -36.41
CA GLU A 32 -70.52 -41.75 -36.86
C GLU A 32 -69.57 -40.58 -37.16
N VAL A 33 -69.99 -39.58 -37.93
CA VAL A 33 -69.18 -38.38 -38.22
C VAL A 33 -68.79 -37.63 -36.94
N ARG A 34 -69.71 -37.49 -35.98
CA ARG A 34 -69.44 -36.83 -34.70
C ARG A 34 -68.39 -37.59 -33.89
N LEU A 35 -68.50 -38.93 -33.83
CA LEU A 35 -67.54 -39.79 -33.16
C LEU A 35 -66.17 -39.74 -33.84
N LEU A 36 -66.11 -39.78 -35.18
CA LEU A 36 -64.87 -39.66 -35.95
C LEU A 36 -64.18 -38.31 -35.74
N ARG A 37 -64.93 -37.20 -35.73
CA ARG A 37 -64.38 -35.86 -35.45
C ARG A 37 -63.85 -35.74 -34.03
N ARG A 38 -64.56 -36.30 -33.04
CA ARG A 38 -64.08 -36.39 -31.65
C ARG A 38 -62.82 -37.27 -31.57
N GLY A 39 -62.76 -38.36 -32.31
CA GLY A 39 -61.58 -39.21 -32.40
C GLY A 39 -60.37 -38.50 -32.98
N LEU A 40 -60.55 -37.75 -34.08
CA LEU A 40 -59.49 -36.93 -34.68
C LEU A 40 -58.90 -35.90 -33.71
N MET A 41 -59.73 -35.27 -32.87
CA MET A 41 -59.25 -34.35 -31.83
C MET A 41 -58.28 -35.04 -30.86
N TRP A 42 -58.58 -36.26 -30.42
CA TRP A 42 -57.67 -37.03 -29.56
C TRP A 42 -56.38 -37.41 -30.28
N LEU A 43 -56.46 -37.78 -31.56
CA LEU A 43 -55.30 -38.12 -32.39
C LEU A 43 -54.36 -36.92 -32.63
N GLU A 44 -54.86 -35.69 -32.61
CA GLU A 44 -54.04 -34.47 -32.65
C GLU A 44 -53.51 -34.06 -31.27
N GLN A 45 -54.25 -34.36 -30.21
CA GLN A 45 -53.92 -33.95 -28.84
C GLN A 45 -52.80 -34.81 -28.25
N TRP A 46 -52.82 -36.14 -28.43
CA TRP A 46 -51.82 -37.03 -27.82
C TRP A 46 -50.36 -36.66 -28.16
N PRO A 47 -49.97 -36.40 -29.43
CA PRO A 47 -48.60 -36.00 -29.74
C PRO A 47 -48.15 -34.71 -29.02
N ARG A 48 -49.08 -33.79 -28.74
CA ARG A 48 -48.79 -32.56 -27.98
C ARG A 48 -48.56 -32.86 -26.50
N ASP A 49 -49.39 -33.72 -25.91
CA ASP A 49 -49.26 -34.12 -24.51
C ASP A 49 -48.01 -34.97 -24.28
N ALA A 50 -47.66 -35.85 -25.22
CA ALA A 50 -46.41 -36.62 -25.20
C ALA A 50 -45.17 -35.71 -25.29
N ALA A 51 -45.19 -34.70 -26.17
CA ALA A 51 -44.11 -33.71 -26.24
C ALA A 51 -44.02 -32.84 -24.98
N ALA A 52 -45.16 -32.46 -24.39
CA ALA A 52 -45.21 -31.72 -23.13
C ALA A 52 -44.63 -32.55 -21.97
N LEU A 53 -44.98 -33.83 -21.87
CA LEU A 53 -44.40 -34.75 -20.87
C LEU A 53 -42.88 -34.84 -21.02
N GLN A 54 -42.37 -35.03 -22.24
CA GLN A 54 -40.92 -35.08 -22.48
C GLN A 54 -40.21 -33.78 -22.08
N ALA A 55 -40.81 -32.62 -22.37
CA ALA A 55 -40.26 -31.33 -21.97
C ALA A 55 -40.21 -31.17 -20.45
N VAL A 56 -41.28 -31.54 -19.74
CA VAL A 56 -41.32 -31.50 -18.26
C VAL A 56 -40.32 -32.48 -17.65
N GLN A 57 -40.18 -33.69 -18.19
CA GLN A 57 -39.18 -34.66 -17.75
C GLN A 57 -37.74 -34.15 -17.92
N ALA A 58 -37.43 -33.55 -19.07
CA ALA A 58 -36.11 -33.00 -19.34
C ALA A 58 -35.80 -31.80 -18.43
N GLU A 59 -36.77 -30.92 -18.16
CA GLU A 59 -36.59 -29.81 -17.24
C GLU A 59 -36.40 -30.28 -15.79
N HIS A 60 -37.20 -31.25 -15.35
CA HIS A 60 -37.11 -31.84 -14.00
C HIS A 60 -35.72 -32.41 -13.73
N LEU A 61 -35.20 -33.24 -14.65
CA LEU A 61 -33.86 -33.82 -14.55
C LEU A 61 -32.77 -32.75 -14.50
N ARG A 62 -32.77 -31.82 -15.47
CA ARG A 62 -31.79 -30.75 -15.54
C ARG A 62 -31.79 -29.91 -14.25
N ARG A 63 -32.97 -29.56 -13.74
CA ARG A 63 -33.07 -28.74 -12.53
C ARG A 63 -32.60 -29.51 -11.29
N GLY A 64 -32.90 -30.80 -11.20
CA GLY A 64 -32.36 -31.68 -10.16
C GLY A 64 -30.83 -31.73 -10.17
N GLU A 65 -30.22 -31.85 -11.35
CA GLU A 65 -28.75 -31.81 -11.51
C GLU A 65 -28.14 -30.46 -11.10
N GLU A 66 -28.76 -29.34 -11.49
CA GLU A 66 -28.32 -27.99 -11.10
C GLU A 66 -28.36 -27.80 -9.57
N LEU A 67 -29.46 -28.20 -8.92
CA LEU A 67 -29.62 -28.09 -7.47
C LEU A 67 -28.61 -28.96 -6.71
N GLU A 68 -28.34 -30.18 -7.18
CA GLU A 68 -27.29 -31.02 -6.58
C GLU A 68 -25.90 -30.44 -6.78
N ALA A 69 -25.61 -29.83 -7.93
CA ALA A 69 -24.35 -29.14 -8.16
C ALA A 69 -24.17 -27.93 -7.22
N GLU A 70 -25.22 -27.12 -7.03
CA GLU A 70 -25.23 -26.00 -6.07
C GLU A 70 -24.97 -26.49 -4.64
N ARG A 71 -25.63 -27.57 -4.22
CA ARG A 71 -25.45 -28.17 -2.87
C ARG A 71 -24.07 -28.80 -2.71
N ALA A 72 -23.52 -29.43 -3.74
CA ALA A 72 -22.16 -29.98 -3.73
C ALA A 72 -21.11 -28.87 -3.59
N ALA A 73 -21.28 -27.74 -4.29
CA ALA A 73 -20.40 -26.59 -4.16
C ALA A 73 -20.40 -26.02 -2.73
N LEU A 74 -21.58 -25.91 -2.09
CA LEU A 74 -21.68 -25.48 -0.70
C LEU A 74 -21.02 -26.47 0.27
N ARG A 75 -21.20 -27.78 0.10
CA ARG A 75 -20.53 -28.81 0.92
C ARG A 75 -19.01 -28.72 0.81
N ASN A 76 -18.48 -28.55 -0.41
CA ASN A 76 -17.05 -28.36 -0.62
C ASN A 76 -16.55 -27.07 0.05
N GLY A 77 -17.30 -25.97 -0.06
CA GLY A 77 -16.96 -24.72 0.61
C GLY A 77 -16.91 -24.84 2.13
N ILE A 78 -17.82 -25.61 2.74
CA ILE A 78 -17.81 -25.90 4.19
C ILE A 78 -16.55 -26.68 4.57
N GLU A 79 -16.17 -27.69 3.77
CA GLU A 79 -14.96 -28.47 4.02
C GLU A 79 -13.69 -27.61 3.89
N GLU A 80 -13.60 -26.77 2.85
CA GLU A 80 -12.51 -25.83 2.65
C GLU A 80 -12.38 -24.83 3.81
N ALA A 81 -13.50 -24.23 4.24
CA ALA A 81 -13.52 -23.31 5.38
C ALA A 81 -13.16 -24.02 6.69
N GLY A 82 -13.62 -25.26 6.90
CA GLY A 82 -13.25 -26.07 8.06
C GLY A 82 -11.77 -26.42 8.09
N ASN A 83 -11.18 -26.77 6.94
CA ASN A 83 -9.75 -27.01 6.81
C ASN A 83 -8.93 -25.74 7.09
N ALA A 84 -9.37 -24.59 6.56
CA ALA A 84 -8.74 -23.30 6.84
C ALA A 84 -8.79 -22.94 8.34
N ALA A 85 -9.92 -23.17 9.00
CA ALA A 85 -10.05 -22.96 10.45
C ALA A 85 -9.09 -23.86 11.24
N ALA A 86 -9.00 -25.14 10.89
CA ALA A 86 -8.10 -26.09 11.54
C ALA A 86 -6.61 -25.80 11.28
N GLU A 87 -6.26 -25.29 10.10
CA GLU A 87 -4.90 -24.80 9.81
C GLU A 87 -4.56 -23.57 10.63
N ALA A 88 -5.44 -22.57 10.64
CA ALA A 88 -5.25 -21.34 11.41
C ALA A 88 -5.11 -21.61 12.92
N GLU A 89 -5.94 -22.51 13.47
CA GLU A 89 -5.85 -22.91 14.88
C GLU A 89 -4.51 -23.61 15.20
N ARG A 90 -4.03 -24.51 14.31
CA ARG A 90 -2.72 -25.14 14.48
C ARG A 90 -1.59 -24.09 14.47
N PHE A 91 -1.64 -23.14 13.55
CA PHE A 91 -0.67 -22.04 13.53
C PHE A 91 -0.72 -21.17 14.78
N ALA A 92 -1.92 -20.92 15.32
CA ALA A 92 -2.08 -20.19 16.58
C ALA A 92 -1.39 -20.91 17.74
N ILE A 93 -1.64 -22.22 17.88
CA ILE A 93 -1.02 -23.07 18.91
C ILE A 93 0.50 -23.10 18.76
N GLU A 94 1.01 -23.27 17.54
CA GLU A 94 2.46 -23.28 17.27
C GLU A 94 3.11 -21.93 17.61
N ALA A 95 2.47 -20.82 17.27
CA ALA A 95 2.95 -19.47 17.58
C ALA A 95 2.92 -19.17 19.10
N GLU A 96 1.92 -19.67 19.83
CA GLU A 96 1.88 -19.60 21.29
C GLU A 96 2.98 -20.41 21.95
N ALA A 97 3.19 -21.64 21.48
CA ALA A 97 4.27 -22.48 21.98
C ALA A 97 5.64 -21.83 21.73
N GLU A 98 5.82 -21.15 20.58
CA GLU A 98 7.02 -20.38 20.30
C GLU A 98 7.15 -19.15 21.21
N ALA A 99 6.06 -18.42 21.46
CA ALA A 99 6.06 -17.30 22.40
C ALA A 99 6.42 -17.73 23.82
N GLU A 100 5.97 -18.91 24.27
CA GLU A 100 6.35 -19.51 25.56
C GLU A 100 7.83 -19.90 25.59
N ARG A 101 8.34 -20.54 24.52
CA ARG A 101 9.78 -20.84 24.41
C ARG A 101 10.62 -19.57 24.49
N LEU A 102 10.22 -18.51 23.77
CA LEU A 102 10.93 -17.22 23.77
C LEU A 102 10.79 -16.47 25.10
N ALA A 103 9.69 -16.66 25.83
CA ALA A 103 9.57 -16.14 27.20
C ALA A 103 10.59 -16.79 28.14
N ALA A 104 10.81 -18.10 28.05
CA ALA A 104 11.84 -18.78 28.82
C ALA A 104 13.26 -18.29 28.45
N VAL A 105 13.55 -18.10 27.15
CA VAL A 105 14.83 -17.53 26.68
C VAL A 105 15.03 -16.10 27.19
N GLN A 106 13.97 -15.28 27.18
CA GLN A 106 14.00 -13.93 27.71
C GLN A 106 14.33 -13.95 29.21
N GLU A 107 13.64 -14.77 30.00
CA GLU A 107 13.89 -14.90 31.45
C GLU A 107 15.32 -15.38 31.75
N GLU A 108 15.82 -16.36 30.99
CA GLU A 108 17.21 -16.84 31.13
C GLU A 108 18.23 -15.73 30.83
N ALA A 109 18.04 -14.98 29.73
CA ALA A 109 18.92 -13.88 29.36
C ALA A 109 18.85 -12.70 30.34
N GLU A 110 17.65 -12.39 30.87
CA GLU A 110 17.47 -11.37 31.91
C GLU A 110 18.16 -11.77 33.21
N ALA A 111 18.10 -13.05 33.60
CA ALA A 111 18.83 -13.57 34.75
C ALA A 111 20.34 -13.51 34.53
N GLU A 112 20.83 -13.86 33.33
CA GLU A 112 22.24 -13.78 32.96
C GLU A 112 22.76 -12.33 33.02
N LEU A 113 21.93 -11.34 32.71
CA LEU A 113 22.31 -9.92 32.67
C LEU A 113 22.60 -9.30 34.06
N VAL A 114 22.02 -9.84 35.13
CA VAL A 114 22.07 -9.21 36.47
C VAL A 114 23.51 -9.04 36.96
N GLU A 115 24.32 -10.09 36.90
CA GLU A 115 25.71 -10.05 37.41
C GLU A 115 26.65 -9.20 36.52
N PRO A 116 26.69 -9.37 35.18
CA PRO A 116 27.54 -8.56 34.30
C PRO A 116 27.22 -7.07 34.36
N ARG A 117 25.94 -6.70 34.51
CA ARG A 117 25.54 -5.30 34.69
C ARG A 117 26.03 -4.74 36.02
N ALA A 118 25.87 -5.49 37.11
CA ALA A 118 26.39 -5.08 38.42
C ALA A 118 27.93 -4.93 38.42
N GLU A 119 28.64 -5.84 37.76
CA GLU A 119 30.10 -5.77 37.63
C GLU A 119 30.54 -4.61 36.73
N ALA A 120 29.82 -4.34 35.62
CA ALA A 120 30.08 -3.17 34.77
C ALA A 120 29.88 -1.86 35.54
N ASP A 121 28.81 -1.75 36.34
CA ASP A 121 28.55 -0.59 37.19
C ASP A 121 29.63 -0.40 38.26
N ARG A 122 30.06 -1.49 38.90
CA ARG A 122 31.14 -1.47 39.87
C ARG A 122 32.46 -1.00 39.25
N LEU A 123 32.86 -1.59 38.12
CA LEU A 123 34.12 -1.26 37.45
C LEU A 123 34.12 0.17 36.88
N ARG A 124 32.96 0.68 36.46
CA ARG A 124 32.80 2.10 36.09
C ARG A 124 33.12 3.01 37.27
N VAL A 125 32.55 2.75 38.45
CA VAL A 125 32.84 3.54 39.66
C VAL A 125 34.32 3.46 40.05
N GLU A 126 34.95 2.28 39.91
CA GLU A 126 36.40 2.12 40.14
C GLU A 126 37.24 2.92 39.12
N ALA A 127 36.85 2.92 37.84
CA ALA A 127 37.51 3.69 36.79
C ALA A 127 37.37 5.21 37.01
N ASP A 128 36.19 5.69 37.37
CA ASP A 128 35.92 7.11 37.65
C ASP A 128 36.78 7.59 38.84
N ARG A 129 36.84 6.79 39.93
CA ARG A 129 37.70 7.09 41.07
C ARG A 129 39.18 7.15 40.67
N ALA A 130 39.66 6.20 39.88
CA ALA A 130 41.05 6.17 39.42
C ALA A 130 41.38 7.38 38.52
N ALA A 131 40.42 7.82 37.68
CA ALA A 131 40.57 9.01 36.84
C ALA A 131 40.63 10.31 37.67
N ASP A 132 39.81 10.43 38.71
CA ASP A 132 39.86 11.56 39.65
C ASP A 132 41.20 11.62 40.39
N GLU A 133 41.69 10.47 40.87
CA GLU A 133 43.02 10.36 41.48
C GLU A 133 44.14 10.77 40.52
N ALA A 134 44.12 10.28 39.28
CA ALA A 134 45.11 10.63 38.26
C ALA A 134 45.10 12.14 37.96
N THR A 135 43.92 12.73 37.87
CA THR A 135 43.75 14.18 37.66
C THR A 135 44.32 14.98 38.83
N ALA A 136 44.05 14.57 40.08
CA ALA A 136 44.56 15.22 41.27
C ALA A 136 46.11 15.16 41.36
N GLN A 137 46.70 14.01 41.04
CA GLN A 137 48.15 13.84 41.04
C GLN A 137 48.82 14.65 39.93
N THR A 138 48.22 14.69 38.73
CA THR A 138 48.73 15.50 37.62
C THR A 138 48.74 16.99 37.96
N ARG A 139 47.67 17.51 38.57
CA ARG A 139 47.63 18.92 39.04
C ARG A 139 48.72 19.23 40.07
N THR A 140 49.03 18.29 40.96
CA THR A 140 50.12 18.44 41.94
C THR A 140 51.48 18.45 41.27
N ALA A 141 51.70 17.57 40.28
CA ALA A 141 52.93 17.54 39.49
C ALA A 141 53.14 18.84 38.69
N ASP A 142 52.07 19.35 38.06
CA ASP A 142 52.08 20.62 37.32
C ASP A 142 52.37 21.82 38.23
N ALA A 143 51.78 21.87 39.43
CA ALA A 143 52.06 22.91 40.41
C ALA A 143 53.54 22.90 40.86
N SER A 144 54.11 21.72 41.03
CA SER A 144 55.52 21.54 41.41
C SER A 144 56.47 21.92 40.27
N TYR A 145 56.09 21.60 39.02
CA TYR A 145 56.80 22.06 37.83
C TYR A 145 56.76 23.59 37.70
N ALA A 146 55.60 24.21 37.88
CA ALA A 146 55.44 25.65 37.83
C ALA A 146 56.34 26.36 38.88
N ARG A 147 56.47 25.78 40.08
CA ARG A 147 57.41 26.25 41.10
C ARG A 147 58.87 26.17 40.66
N CYS A 148 59.28 25.08 40.00
CA CYS A 148 60.61 24.94 39.42
C CYS A 148 60.89 26.05 38.40
N VAL A 149 59.95 26.32 37.50
CA VAL A 149 60.05 27.37 36.49
C VAL A 149 60.20 28.75 37.13
N GLN A 150 59.41 29.06 38.17
CA GLN A 150 59.50 30.33 38.90
C GLN A 150 60.87 30.53 39.57
N LEU A 151 61.44 29.46 40.16
CA LEU A 151 62.77 29.51 40.75
C LEU A 151 63.87 29.70 39.69
N ASP A 152 63.74 29.03 38.54
CA ASP A 152 64.66 29.20 37.40
C ASP A 152 64.61 30.63 36.84
N GLU A 153 63.41 31.23 36.73
CA GLU A 153 63.24 32.63 36.29
C GLU A 153 63.83 33.63 37.31
N ARG A 154 63.61 33.42 38.61
CA ARG A 154 64.21 34.27 39.65
C ARG A 154 65.73 34.13 39.67
N ALA A 155 66.27 32.92 39.49
CA ALA A 155 67.71 32.69 39.41
C ALA A 155 68.34 33.41 38.21
N LYS A 156 67.73 33.35 37.02
CA LYS A 156 68.17 34.12 35.84
C LYS A 156 68.18 35.62 36.11
N THR A 157 67.14 36.13 36.76
CA THR A 157 67.04 37.55 37.13
C THR A 157 68.14 37.95 38.10
N ALA A 158 68.31 37.20 39.20
CA ALA A 158 69.36 37.45 40.20
C ALA A 158 70.78 37.33 39.61
N GLN A 159 71.00 36.43 38.66
CA GLN A 159 72.27 36.31 37.94
C GLN A 159 72.55 37.55 37.07
N SER A 160 71.54 38.05 36.36
CA SER A 160 71.69 39.28 35.56
C SER A 160 71.95 40.51 36.44
N GLU A 161 71.27 40.62 37.59
CA GLU A 161 71.50 41.68 38.57
C GLU A 161 72.91 41.59 39.17
N LEU A 162 73.40 40.37 39.45
CA LEU A 162 74.75 40.14 39.97
C LEU A 162 75.83 40.54 38.95
N GLN A 163 75.62 40.21 37.67
CA GLN A 163 76.51 40.63 36.61
C GLN A 163 76.53 42.15 36.46
N GLY A 164 75.35 42.80 36.50
CA GLY A 164 75.27 44.25 36.50
C GLY A 164 75.98 44.90 37.69
N ALA A 165 75.88 44.32 38.89
CA ALA A 165 76.59 44.79 40.07
C ALA A 165 78.12 44.63 39.96
N ARG A 166 78.62 43.56 39.31
CA ARG A 166 80.05 43.36 39.02
C ARG A 166 80.59 44.35 38.00
N GLU A 167 79.83 44.59 36.93
CA GLU A 167 80.18 45.58 35.90
C GLU A 167 80.18 47.00 36.49
N ALA A 168 79.22 47.31 37.37
CA ALA A 168 79.18 48.57 38.12
C ALA A 168 80.37 48.71 39.09
N GLU A 169 80.75 47.67 39.82
CA GLU A 169 81.93 47.69 40.68
C GLU A 169 83.22 47.92 39.88
N ALA A 170 83.41 47.18 38.77
CA ALA A 170 84.61 47.31 37.93
C ALA A 170 84.73 48.71 37.31
N SER A 171 83.64 49.20 36.70
CA SER A 171 83.61 50.55 36.12
C SER A 171 83.81 51.65 37.16
N LEU A 172 83.11 51.59 38.31
CA LEU A 172 83.28 52.56 39.39
C LEU A 172 84.66 52.51 40.01
N THR A 173 85.30 51.34 40.11
CA THR A 173 86.67 51.21 40.63
C THR A 173 87.67 51.93 39.72
N ASP A 174 87.60 51.68 38.41
CA ASP A 174 88.49 52.30 37.42
C ASP A 174 88.23 53.81 37.29
N GLU A 175 86.97 54.24 37.33
CA GLU A 175 86.59 55.65 37.29
C GLU A 175 86.95 56.39 38.57
N LEU A 176 86.79 55.79 39.76
CA LEU A 176 87.20 56.38 41.03
C LEU A 176 88.72 56.50 41.15
N ALA A 177 89.47 55.50 40.66
CA ALA A 177 90.92 55.58 40.61
C ALA A 177 91.39 56.77 39.76
N ARG A 178 90.84 56.90 38.53
CA ARG A 178 91.11 58.02 37.64
C ARG A 178 90.66 59.37 38.22
N ALA A 179 89.49 59.43 38.84
CA ALA A 179 88.99 60.66 39.46
C ALA A 179 89.84 61.08 40.68
N ARG A 180 90.32 60.13 41.49
CA ARG A 180 91.23 60.40 42.62
C ARG A 180 92.60 60.87 42.16
N GLU A 181 93.12 60.34 41.05
CA GLU A 181 94.38 60.77 40.45
C GLU A 181 94.27 62.16 39.79
N ALA A 182 93.14 62.45 39.14
CA ALA A 182 92.90 63.72 38.46
C ALA A 182 92.51 64.88 39.41
N LEU A 183 91.90 64.59 40.57
CA LEU A 183 91.39 65.60 41.50
C LEU A 183 92.46 66.58 42.01
N PRO A 184 93.69 66.16 42.40
CA PRO A 184 94.75 67.07 42.80
C PRO A 184 95.18 68.00 41.65
N ALA A 185 95.39 67.46 40.46
CA ALA A 185 95.77 68.25 39.29
C ALA A 185 94.67 69.25 38.88
N ALA A 186 93.40 68.83 38.96
CA ALA A 186 92.24 69.71 38.73
C ALA A 186 92.07 70.77 39.83
N ALA A 187 92.43 70.46 41.09
CA ALA A 187 92.42 71.42 42.19
C ALA A 187 93.55 72.45 42.05
N GLU A 188 94.75 72.03 41.67
CA GLU A 188 95.87 72.92 41.36
C GLU A 188 95.55 73.82 40.16
N GLU A 189 94.97 73.28 39.10
CA GLU A 189 94.56 74.05 37.92
C GLU A 189 93.43 75.03 38.24
N ALA A 190 92.43 74.61 39.02
CA ALA A 190 91.37 75.52 39.50
C ALA A 190 91.94 76.64 40.39
N HIS A 191 92.88 76.33 41.30
CA HIS A 191 93.55 77.35 42.12
C HIS A 191 94.39 78.31 41.28
N ARG A 192 95.13 77.79 40.29
CA ARG A 192 95.94 78.59 39.35
C ARG A 192 95.06 79.53 38.52
N LEU A 193 93.97 79.02 37.96
CA LEU A 193 93.05 79.81 37.14
C LEU A 193 92.23 80.79 37.98
N THR A 194 91.91 80.46 39.23
CA THR A 194 91.27 81.41 40.18
C THR A 194 92.24 82.53 40.57
N ALA A 195 93.53 82.22 40.76
CA ALA A 195 94.55 83.23 40.99
C ALA A 195 94.73 84.13 39.76
N ALA A 196 94.74 83.55 38.55
CA ALA A 196 94.79 84.30 37.29
C ALA A 196 93.53 85.17 37.07
N ASP A 197 92.33 84.70 37.46
CA ASP A 197 91.11 85.50 37.47
C ASP A 197 91.20 86.67 38.47
N ALA A 198 91.70 86.43 39.68
CA ALA A 198 91.92 87.49 40.67
C ALA A 198 92.94 88.54 40.18
N ASP A 199 94.03 88.11 39.54
CA ASP A 199 95.04 89.01 38.96
C ASP A 199 94.47 89.78 37.75
N ALA A 200 93.74 89.12 36.86
CA ALA A 200 93.10 89.77 35.71
C ALA A 200 91.99 90.74 36.14
N ALA A 201 91.23 90.42 37.19
CA ALA A 201 90.26 91.31 37.80
C ALA A 201 90.94 92.51 38.47
N ALA A 202 92.07 92.30 39.16
CA ALA A 202 92.86 93.39 39.74
C ALA A 202 93.44 94.31 38.65
N GLU A 203 93.91 93.76 37.53
CA GLU A 203 94.36 94.52 36.35
C GLU A 203 93.19 95.26 35.68
N GLY A 204 92.02 94.63 35.59
CA GLY A 204 90.77 95.25 35.14
C GLY A 204 90.34 96.43 36.02
N HIS A 205 90.40 96.29 37.34
CA HIS A 205 90.14 97.39 38.28
C HIS A 205 91.20 98.50 38.19
N ALA A 206 92.48 98.14 38.09
CA ALA A 206 93.57 99.12 37.98
C ALA A 206 93.49 99.93 36.68
N SER A 207 93.24 99.27 35.54
CA SER A 207 93.04 99.91 34.24
C SER A 207 91.79 100.79 34.23
N TYR A 208 90.70 100.35 34.85
CA TYR A 208 89.50 101.17 35.08
C TYR A 208 89.82 102.45 35.87
N TYR A 209 90.55 102.36 36.98
CA TYR A 209 90.92 103.56 37.76
C TYR A 209 91.88 104.49 37.00
N ARG A 210 92.79 103.95 36.17
CA ARG A 210 93.65 104.75 35.28
C ARG A 210 92.84 105.46 34.18
N LEU A 211 91.82 104.81 33.62
CA LEU A 211 90.90 105.44 32.69
C LEU A 211 90.13 106.57 33.39
N VAL A 212 89.56 106.32 34.56
CA VAL A 212 88.82 107.32 35.34
C VAL A 212 89.71 108.52 35.72
N SER A 213 90.98 108.29 36.06
CA SER A 213 91.92 109.39 36.35
C SER A 213 92.26 110.21 35.10
N ALA A 214 92.45 109.57 33.94
CA ALA A 214 92.67 110.24 32.66
C ALA A 214 91.43 111.04 32.21
N GLU A 215 90.22 110.49 32.39
CA GLU A 215 88.95 111.17 32.12
C GLU A 215 88.74 112.37 33.05
N SER A 216 89.12 112.22 34.33
CA SER A 216 89.09 113.30 35.31
C SER A 216 90.10 114.41 34.97
N ALA A 217 91.31 114.08 34.51
CA ALA A 217 92.30 115.04 34.03
C ALA A 217 91.81 115.79 32.78
N LEU A 218 91.25 115.08 31.79
CA LEU A 218 90.63 115.67 30.60
C LEU A 218 89.47 116.61 30.97
N SER A 219 88.65 116.21 31.95
CA SER A 219 87.55 117.02 32.48
C SER A 219 88.02 118.25 33.25
N GLY A 220 89.12 118.13 34.01
CA GLY A 220 89.76 119.22 34.73
C GLY A 220 90.27 120.32 33.80
N VAL A 221 90.90 119.96 32.68
CA VAL A 221 91.33 120.92 31.66
C VAL A 221 90.13 121.55 30.95
N ARG A 222 89.09 120.76 30.60
CA ARG A 222 87.84 121.28 30.04
C ARG A 222 87.16 122.32 30.93
N ARG A 223 87.18 122.14 32.26
CA ARG A 223 86.61 123.09 33.22
C ARG A 223 87.37 124.42 33.27
N LYS A 224 88.69 124.43 33.03
CA LYS A 224 89.53 125.64 33.03
C LYS A 224 89.54 126.40 31.69
N MET A 225 88.93 125.85 30.65
CA MET A 225 88.83 126.54 29.35
C MET A 225 87.94 127.78 29.46
N THR A 226 88.46 128.89 28.93
CA THR A 226 87.70 130.15 28.78
C THR A 226 86.60 130.00 27.73
N LEU A 227 85.55 130.84 27.78
CA LEU A 227 84.40 130.75 26.87
C LEU A 227 84.83 130.80 25.38
N GLY A 228 85.83 131.62 25.03
CA GLY A 228 86.39 131.70 23.68
C GLY A 228 87.13 130.43 23.22
N GLN A 229 87.72 129.66 24.14
CA GLN A 229 88.36 128.37 23.85
C GLN A 229 87.36 127.22 23.78
N ARG A 230 86.27 127.26 24.57
CA ARG A 230 85.17 126.29 24.48
C ARG A 230 84.35 126.44 23.21
N LEU A 231 84.24 127.67 22.70
CA LEU A 231 83.56 127.99 21.43
C LEU A 231 84.47 127.83 20.19
N HIS A 232 85.69 127.29 20.35
CA HIS A 232 86.65 127.05 19.26
C HIS A 232 87.05 128.31 18.45
N VAL A 233 86.97 129.50 19.05
CA VAL A 233 87.32 130.79 18.43
C VAL A 233 88.76 131.20 18.74
N ALA A 234 89.36 130.63 19.80
CA ALA A 234 90.78 130.75 20.13
C ALA A 234 91.44 129.37 20.17
N SER A 235 92.74 129.32 19.87
CA SER A 235 93.51 128.08 19.88
C SER A 235 93.38 127.38 21.25
N PRO A 236 92.99 126.09 21.26
CA PRO A 236 92.86 125.35 22.50
C PRO A 236 94.23 125.16 23.19
N PRO A 237 94.26 124.93 24.51
CA PRO A 237 95.47 124.57 25.24
C PRO A 237 96.15 123.37 24.56
N SER A 238 97.46 123.46 24.34
CA SER A 238 98.26 122.43 23.64
C SER A 238 98.12 121.04 24.26
N GLU A 239 97.83 120.96 25.55
CA GLU A 239 97.68 119.73 26.33
C GLU A 239 96.39 118.94 26.02
N LEU A 240 95.37 119.56 25.41
CA LEU A 240 94.05 118.95 25.26
C LEU A 240 94.03 117.78 24.24
N ARG A 241 94.87 117.83 23.21
CA ARG A 241 94.97 116.75 22.22
C ARG A 241 95.67 115.53 22.82
N GLY A 242 96.76 115.75 23.56
CA GLY A 242 97.47 114.70 24.29
C GLY A 242 96.57 113.96 25.29
N LEU A 243 95.78 114.69 26.09
CA LEU A 243 94.85 114.06 27.06
C LEU A 243 93.71 113.29 26.38
N ARG A 244 93.25 113.70 25.19
CA ARG A 244 92.24 112.93 24.43
C ARG A 244 92.80 111.62 23.89
N ASP A 245 94.02 111.66 23.38
CA ASP A 245 94.70 110.46 22.88
C ASP A 245 95.06 109.52 24.06
N GLU A 246 95.40 110.08 25.23
CA GLU A 246 95.60 109.33 26.47
C GLU A 246 94.31 108.67 26.96
N VAL A 247 93.17 109.38 27.00
CA VAL A 247 91.88 108.76 27.35
C VAL A 247 91.53 107.63 26.37
N LYS A 248 91.68 107.84 25.05
CA LYS A 248 91.44 106.77 24.06
C LYS A 248 92.36 105.57 24.23
N ALA A 249 93.63 105.79 24.54
CA ALA A 249 94.58 104.71 24.82
C ALA A 249 94.20 103.95 26.09
N ARG A 250 93.82 104.67 27.16
CA ARG A 250 93.34 104.06 28.41
C ARG A 250 92.00 103.34 28.26
N THR A 251 91.11 103.78 27.36
CA THR A 251 89.86 103.06 27.06
C THR A 251 90.16 101.72 26.41
N ARG A 252 91.08 101.68 25.42
CA ARG A 252 91.49 100.42 24.79
C ARG A 252 92.18 99.48 25.80
N GLU A 253 93.06 100.01 26.65
CA GLU A 253 93.71 99.24 27.73
C GLU A 253 92.67 98.66 28.70
N ALA A 254 91.63 99.42 29.06
CA ALA A 254 90.56 98.96 29.93
C ALA A 254 89.65 97.91 29.26
N ASP A 255 89.31 98.08 27.98
CA ASP A 255 88.50 97.11 27.22
C ASP A 255 89.24 95.77 27.03
N GLU A 256 90.55 95.82 26.72
CA GLU A 256 91.39 94.62 26.60
C GLU A 256 91.60 93.93 27.96
N ALA A 257 91.76 94.69 29.05
CA ALA A 257 91.81 94.14 30.40
C ALA A 257 90.47 93.52 30.82
N ALA A 258 89.33 94.14 30.48
CA ALA A 258 88.01 93.60 30.76
C ALA A 258 87.73 92.30 29.99
N LYS A 259 88.18 92.20 28.73
CA LYS A 259 88.08 90.97 27.94
C LYS A 259 88.93 89.84 28.55
N ARG A 260 90.18 90.13 28.93
CA ARG A 260 91.06 89.16 29.62
C ARG A 260 90.48 88.69 30.96
N ALA A 261 89.89 89.59 31.74
CA ALA A 261 89.22 89.24 33.00
C ALA A 261 88.02 88.31 32.77
N ARG A 262 87.22 88.55 31.73
CA ARG A 262 86.08 87.68 31.41
C ARG A 262 86.50 86.27 30.97
N GLU A 263 87.51 86.18 30.11
CA GLU A 263 88.05 84.89 29.65
C GLU A 263 88.69 84.11 30.81
N ALA A 264 89.41 84.79 31.72
CA ALA A 264 89.98 84.19 32.93
C ALA A 264 88.89 83.69 33.88
N LYS A 265 87.81 84.46 34.06
CA LYS A 265 86.64 84.06 34.87
C LYS A 265 85.95 82.81 34.33
N ASP A 266 85.64 82.78 33.03
CA ASP A 266 84.96 81.64 32.40
C ASP A 266 85.82 80.36 32.50
N ALA A 267 87.15 80.49 32.36
CA ALA A 267 88.10 79.40 32.55
C ALA A 267 88.16 78.92 34.02
N ALA A 268 88.18 79.85 34.98
CA ALA A 268 88.16 79.53 36.41
C ALA A 268 86.84 78.85 36.83
N GLU A 269 85.69 79.33 36.36
CA GLU A 269 84.38 78.72 36.62
C GLU A 269 84.24 77.33 35.98
N HIS A 270 84.85 77.10 34.83
CA HIS A 270 84.90 75.77 34.22
C HIS A 270 85.78 74.82 35.04
N ALA A 271 86.99 75.24 35.41
CA ALA A 271 87.90 74.43 36.22
C ALA A 271 87.31 74.10 37.61
N GLU A 272 86.62 75.06 38.25
CA GLU A 272 85.94 74.86 39.52
C GLU A 272 84.74 73.91 39.40
N ARG A 273 83.99 73.94 38.28
CA ARG A 273 82.93 72.94 38.01
C ARG A 273 83.50 71.54 37.84
N VAL A 274 84.60 71.39 37.10
CA VAL A 274 85.28 70.09 36.94
C VAL A 274 85.79 69.59 38.29
N ARG A 275 86.43 70.44 39.09
CA ARG A 275 86.89 70.09 40.44
C ARG A 275 85.74 69.66 41.35
N ARG A 276 84.62 70.40 41.37
CA ARG A 276 83.44 70.05 42.18
C ARG A 276 82.79 68.75 41.71
N GLY A 277 82.67 68.53 40.39
CA GLY A 277 82.14 67.30 39.83
C GLY A 277 83.00 66.07 40.15
N LEU A 278 84.33 66.20 40.08
CA LEU A 278 85.26 65.14 40.51
C LEU A 278 85.20 64.91 42.03
N ALA A 279 85.10 65.98 42.83
CA ALA A 279 84.99 65.87 44.29
C ALA A 279 83.68 65.19 44.72
N SER A 280 82.54 65.55 44.12
CA SER A 280 81.26 64.89 44.37
C SER A 280 81.30 63.43 43.93
N PHE A 281 81.89 63.14 42.76
CA PHE A 281 82.03 61.76 42.28
C PHE A 281 82.91 60.91 43.20
N VAL A 282 84.03 61.44 43.72
CA VAL A 282 84.88 60.72 44.69
C VAL A 282 84.16 60.51 46.04
N SER A 283 83.38 61.49 46.50
CA SER A 283 82.63 61.40 47.75
C SER A 283 81.46 60.41 47.67
N GLU A 284 80.70 60.43 46.57
CA GLU A 284 79.53 59.57 46.38
C GLU A 284 79.90 58.18 45.83
N GLY A 285 80.95 58.08 45.02
CA GLY A 285 81.34 56.84 44.38
C GLY A 285 81.83 55.80 45.38
N GLY A 286 82.36 56.21 46.54
CA GLY A 286 82.62 55.28 47.66
C GLY A 286 81.34 54.58 48.15
N ALA A 287 80.26 55.34 48.33
CA ALA A 287 78.97 54.77 48.75
C ALA A 287 78.34 53.89 47.67
N ARG A 288 78.46 54.27 46.39
CA ARG A 288 77.96 53.46 45.25
C ARG A 288 78.76 52.17 45.07
N LEU A 289 80.08 52.20 45.33
CA LEU A 289 80.94 51.02 45.29
C LEU A 289 80.57 50.03 46.40
N GLU A 290 80.34 50.50 47.62
CA GLU A 290 79.90 49.65 48.73
C GLU A 290 78.49 49.08 48.48
N GLN A 291 77.56 49.87 47.94
CA GLN A 291 76.24 49.36 47.50
C GLN A 291 76.35 48.26 46.44
N ALA A 292 77.30 48.38 45.50
CA ALA A 292 77.55 47.36 44.49
C ALA A 292 78.09 46.07 45.12
N LYS A 293 79.01 46.16 46.09
CA LYS A 293 79.53 45.00 46.83
C LYS A 293 78.47 44.33 47.71
N GLU A 294 77.69 45.11 48.46
CA GLU A 294 76.57 44.60 49.25
C GLU A 294 75.52 43.91 48.35
N ALA A 295 75.25 44.46 47.17
CA ALA A 295 74.39 43.82 46.18
C ALA A 295 74.99 42.49 45.69
N GLN A 296 76.30 42.41 45.44
CA GLN A 296 76.96 41.17 45.05
C GLN A 296 76.92 40.10 46.13
N GLU A 297 77.16 40.44 47.40
CA GLU A 297 77.08 39.50 48.52
C GLU A 297 75.65 38.97 48.73
N ARG A 298 74.66 39.88 48.69
CA ARG A 298 73.24 39.54 48.81
C ARG A 298 72.78 38.65 47.66
N LEU A 299 73.07 39.02 46.41
CA LEU A 299 72.67 38.26 45.23
C LEU A 299 73.44 36.94 45.10
N GLY A 300 74.70 36.88 45.53
CA GLY A 300 75.46 35.65 45.65
C GLY A 300 74.82 34.68 46.64
N THR A 301 74.43 35.16 47.81
CA THR A 301 73.70 34.37 48.83
C THR A 301 72.34 33.93 48.30
N GLU A 302 71.59 34.83 47.65
CA GLU A 302 70.29 34.52 47.06
C GLU A 302 70.41 33.44 45.96
N LEU A 303 71.41 33.50 45.09
CA LEU A 303 71.65 32.47 44.06
C LEU A 303 71.98 31.11 44.67
N THR A 304 72.77 31.05 45.75
CA THR A 304 73.03 29.78 46.44
C THR A 304 71.77 29.20 47.08
N TRP A 305 70.91 30.06 47.64
CA TRP A 305 69.64 29.65 48.20
C TRP A 305 68.65 29.19 47.11
N LEU A 306 68.54 29.93 46.00
CA LEU A 306 67.71 29.59 44.85
C LEU A 306 68.13 28.26 44.22
N ALA A 307 69.44 27.98 44.13
CA ALA A 307 69.94 26.70 43.64
C ALA A 307 69.52 25.53 44.54
N ALA A 308 69.66 25.67 45.86
CA ALA A 308 69.23 24.64 46.81
C ALA A 308 67.70 24.44 46.80
N GLU A 309 66.92 25.52 46.74
CA GLU A 309 65.46 25.44 46.68
C GLU A 309 64.99 24.84 45.33
N ARG A 310 65.71 25.09 44.24
CA ARG A 310 65.43 24.53 42.91
C ARG A 310 65.70 23.03 42.84
N GLU A 311 66.76 22.55 43.50
CA GLU A 311 67.04 21.12 43.63
C GLU A 311 65.94 20.42 44.41
N LYS A 312 65.52 21.01 45.55
CA LYS A 312 64.41 20.50 46.35
C LYS A 312 63.09 20.47 45.58
N ALA A 313 62.73 21.57 44.91
CA ALA A 313 61.53 21.63 44.08
C ALA A 313 61.58 20.65 42.89
N GLY A 314 62.79 20.42 42.34
CA GLY A 314 63.02 19.42 41.29
C GLY A 314 62.74 18.00 41.78
N ALA A 315 63.26 17.63 42.95
CA ALA A 315 63.00 16.33 43.56
C ALA A 315 61.50 16.13 43.89
N GLU A 316 60.83 17.17 44.42
CA GLU A 316 59.37 17.17 44.65
C GLU A 316 58.60 16.95 43.33
N HIS A 317 58.98 17.65 42.26
CA HIS A 317 58.36 17.48 40.94
C HIS A 317 58.58 16.07 40.37
N GLU A 318 59.79 15.52 40.44
CA GLU A 318 60.07 14.15 39.96
C GLU A 318 59.24 13.10 40.69
N GLU A 319 59.11 13.24 42.02
CA GLU A 319 58.27 12.36 42.82
C GLU A 319 56.79 12.48 42.43
N HIS A 320 56.27 13.71 42.32
CA HIS A 320 54.89 13.96 41.93
C HIS A 320 54.60 13.51 40.49
N ALA A 321 55.52 13.70 39.55
CA ALA A 321 55.40 13.24 38.17
C ALA A 321 55.35 11.71 38.10
N ARG A 322 56.16 11.01 38.90
CA ARG A 322 56.12 9.54 39.01
C ARG A 322 54.77 9.06 39.57
N LEU A 323 54.27 9.70 40.62
CA LEU A 323 52.97 9.37 41.22
C LEU A 323 51.81 9.65 40.24
N ALA A 324 51.88 10.75 39.49
CA ALA A 324 50.91 11.07 38.44
C ALA A 324 50.92 10.02 37.32
N SER A 325 52.10 9.63 36.82
CA SER A 325 52.22 8.57 35.80
C SER A 325 51.61 7.26 36.27
N ALA A 326 51.95 6.81 37.49
CA ALA A 326 51.40 5.58 38.05
C ALA A 326 49.88 5.67 38.29
N ALA A 327 49.34 6.84 38.60
CA ALA A 327 47.90 7.05 38.72
C ALA A 327 47.19 7.02 37.36
N VAL A 328 47.77 7.62 36.31
CA VAL A 328 47.26 7.58 34.93
C VAL A 328 47.25 6.15 34.37
N GLU A 329 48.29 5.36 34.63
CA GLU A 329 48.35 3.94 34.24
C GLU A 329 47.21 3.14 34.90
N ARG A 330 47.02 3.31 36.22
CA ARG A 330 45.91 2.69 36.96
C ARG A 330 44.54 3.12 36.42
N ALA A 331 44.35 4.40 36.11
CA ALA A 331 43.11 4.90 35.53
C ALA A 331 42.85 4.31 34.13
N THR A 332 43.91 4.16 33.32
CA THR A 332 43.80 3.57 31.99
C THR A 332 43.43 2.08 32.07
N GLU A 333 44.05 1.33 32.97
CA GLU A 333 43.74 -0.08 33.20
C GLU A 333 42.31 -0.27 33.73
N ALA A 334 41.90 0.51 34.74
CA ALA A 334 40.54 0.48 35.27
C ALA A 334 39.51 0.85 34.18
N GLY A 335 39.80 1.88 33.38
CA GLY A 335 38.94 2.28 32.26
C GLY A 335 38.83 1.20 31.16
N LEU A 336 39.89 0.45 30.88
CA LEU A 336 39.83 -0.69 29.96
C LEU A 336 38.93 -1.81 30.52
N ARG A 337 39.09 -2.18 31.78
CA ARG A 337 38.26 -3.21 32.45
C ARG A 337 36.78 -2.81 32.49
N ALA A 338 36.50 -1.55 32.80
CA ALA A 338 35.13 -1.03 32.80
C ALA A 338 34.50 -1.10 31.39
N ARG A 339 35.25 -0.74 30.33
CA ARG A 339 34.77 -0.87 28.96
C ARG A 339 34.48 -2.31 28.56
N THR A 340 35.37 -3.25 28.88
CA THR A 340 35.16 -4.67 28.55
C THR A 340 33.96 -5.25 29.30
N ALA A 341 33.77 -4.90 30.57
CA ALA A 341 32.60 -5.34 31.33
C ALA A 341 31.30 -4.73 30.80
N HIS A 342 31.32 -3.45 30.41
CA HIS A 342 30.17 -2.81 29.79
C HIS A 342 29.81 -3.42 28.44
N GLN A 343 30.80 -3.73 27.59
CA GLN A 343 30.57 -4.43 26.33
C GLN A 343 29.94 -5.81 26.54
N ALA A 344 30.47 -6.58 27.50
CA ALA A 344 29.89 -7.87 27.86
C ALA A 344 28.43 -7.72 28.33
N ALA A 345 28.12 -6.76 29.21
CA ALA A 345 26.75 -6.49 29.63
C ALA A 345 25.85 -6.08 28.46
N GLN A 346 26.34 -5.22 27.56
CA GLN A 346 25.60 -4.76 26.39
C GLN A 346 25.23 -5.91 25.43
N GLU A 347 26.14 -6.85 25.18
CA GLU A 347 25.85 -8.02 24.33
C GLU A 347 24.70 -8.88 24.90
N ILE A 348 24.58 -8.96 26.23
CA ILE A 348 23.47 -9.66 26.89
C ILE A 348 22.20 -8.82 26.83
N GLU A 349 22.27 -7.50 27.04
CA GLU A 349 21.12 -6.59 26.89
C GLU A 349 20.54 -6.66 25.47
N ASP A 350 21.39 -6.71 24.44
CA ASP A 350 20.97 -6.83 23.05
C ASP A 350 20.27 -8.18 22.80
N ARG A 351 20.74 -9.28 23.41
CA ARG A 351 20.07 -10.60 23.36
C ARG A 351 18.72 -10.58 24.06
N VAL A 352 18.61 -9.95 25.23
CA VAL A 352 17.33 -9.75 25.95
C VAL A 352 16.34 -8.98 25.08
N ALA A 353 16.78 -7.88 24.47
CA ALA A 353 15.95 -7.07 23.59
C ALA A 353 15.49 -7.86 22.34
N ALA A 354 16.38 -8.65 21.74
CA ALA A 354 16.05 -9.52 20.62
C ALA A 354 15.03 -10.60 21.01
N ALA A 355 15.25 -11.31 22.13
CA ALA A 355 14.32 -12.32 22.63
C ALA A 355 12.93 -11.74 22.92
N ARG A 356 12.88 -10.55 23.52
CA ARG A 356 11.63 -9.82 23.75
C ARG A 356 10.91 -9.47 22.45
N THR A 357 11.63 -8.94 21.46
CA THR A 357 11.06 -8.58 20.16
C THR A 357 10.47 -9.81 19.46
N SER A 358 11.24 -10.90 19.40
CA SER A 358 10.77 -12.17 18.80
C SER A 358 9.53 -12.71 19.53
N ARG A 359 9.49 -12.60 20.86
CA ARG A 359 8.31 -13.02 21.65
C ARG A 359 7.08 -12.19 21.31
N GLU A 360 7.23 -10.86 21.23
CA GLU A 360 6.13 -9.96 20.86
C GLU A 360 5.61 -10.26 19.44
N GLU A 361 6.49 -10.58 18.50
CA GLU A 361 6.13 -11.02 17.14
C GLU A 361 5.38 -12.36 17.13
N ALA A 362 5.82 -13.35 17.91
CA ALA A 362 5.16 -14.64 18.05
C ALA A 362 3.75 -14.50 18.65
N LEU A 363 3.57 -13.65 19.68
CA LEU A 363 2.25 -13.35 20.25
C LEU A 363 1.33 -12.65 19.26
N ALA A 364 1.86 -11.73 18.45
CA ALA A 364 1.10 -11.07 17.39
C ALA A 364 0.72 -12.03 16.25
N ALA A 365 1.57 -13.01 15.94
CA ALA A 365 1.26 -14.08 14.98
C ALA A 365 0.15 -14.99 15.52
N ALA A 366 0.22 -15.41 16.79
CA ALA A 366 -0.82 -16.20 17.44
C ALA A 366 -2.17 -15.49 17.43
N THR A 367 -2.19 -14.20 17.77
CA THR A 367 -3.43 -13.41 17.80
C THR A 367 -4.08 -13.34 16.41
N ARG A 368 -3.28 -13.09 15.36
CA ARG A 368 -3.77 -13.07 13.97
C ARG A 368 -4.32 -14.43 13.55
N ALA A 369 -3.59 -15.50 13.84
CA ALA A 369 -4.01 -16.87 13.51
C ALA A 369 -5.32 -17.26 14.22
N ARG A 370 -5.53 -16.84 15.48
CA ARG A 370 -6.84 -17.02 16.16
C ARG A 370 -7.97 -16.27 15.48
N THR A 371 -7.76 -15.01 15.11
CA THR A 371 -8.76 -14.23 14.37
C THR A 371 -9.10 -14.85 13.02
N ASP A 372 -8.10 -15.40 12.31
CA ASP A 372 -8.30 -16.10 11.06
C ASP A 372 -9.09 -17.41 11.26
N ALA A 373 -8.80 -18.17 12.32
CA ALA A 373 -9.53 -19.38 12.69
C ALA A 373 -11.00 -19.09 13.04
N GLU A 374 -11.26 -18.04 13.84
CA GLU A 374 -12.62 -17.57 14.16
C GLU A 374 -13.37 -17.15 12.89
N SER A 375 -12.72 -16.41 12.00
CA SER A 375 -13.32 -15.94 10.74
C SER A 375 -13.66 -17.11 9.81
N ALA A 376 -12.76 -18.09 9.69
CA ALA A 376 -12.98 -19.30 8.90
C ALA A 376 -14.12 -20.18 9.48
N THR A 377 -14.20 -20.28 10.81
CA THR A 377 -15.28 -20.98 11.51
C THR A 377 -16.62 -20.30 11.25
N ALA A 378 -16.70 -18.98 11.39
CA ALA A 378 -17.92 -18.22 11.12
C ALA A 378 -18.38 -18.36 9.66
N ASN A 379 -17.44 -18.37 8.71
CA ASN A 379 -17.75 -18.61 7.29
C ASN A 379 -18.29 -20.04 7.07
N ALA A 380 -17.71 -21.06 7.70
CA ALA A 380 -18.21 -22.44 7.62
C ALA A 380 -19.64 -22.56 8.20
N GLU A 381 -19.94 -21.88 9.30
CA GLU A 381 -21.28 -21.81 9.89
C GLU A 381 -22.28 -21.11 8.96
N GLU A 382 -21.91 -19.99 8.33
CA GLU A 382 -22.74 -19.28 7.36
C GLU A 382 -23.03 -20.13 6.12
N MET A 383 -22.03 -20.84 5.60
CA MET A 383 -22.20 -21.77 4.47
C MET A 383 -23.09 -22.94 4.86
N THR A 384 -22.97 -23.46 6.08
CA THR A 384 -23.84 -24.53 6.60
C THR A 384 -25.29 -24.07 6.68
N ALA A 385 -25.54 -22.88 7.26
CA ALA A 385 -26.88 -22.30 7.31
C ALA A 385 -27.47 -22.04 5.91
N THR A 386 -26.62 -21.69 4.94
CA THR A 386 -27.02 -21.52 3.54
C THR A 386 -27.34 -22.85 2.87
N LEU A 387 -26.56 -23.90 3.13
CA LEU A 387 -26.82 -25.26 2.65
C LEU A 387 -28.13 -25.82 3.18
N ASP A 388 -28.44 -25.61 4.46
CA ASP A 388 -29.69 -26.05 5.07
C ASP A 388 -30.89 -25.34 4.43
N ARG A 389 -30.80 -24.01 4.28
CA ARG A 389 -31.84 -23.20 3.62
C ARG A 389 -32.05 -23.66 2.17
N ARG A 390 -30.96 -23.82 1.41
CA ARG A 390 -31.01 -24.24 0.00
C ARG A 390 -31.51 -25.66 -0.16
N THR A 391 -31.23 -26.55 0.79
CA THR A 391 -31.76 -27.92 0.79
C THR A 391 -33.27 -27.91 1.01
N ALA A 392 -33.79 -27.06 1.88
CA ALA A 392 -35.24 -26.90 2.07
C ALA A 392 -35.91 -26.28 0.83
N GLU A 393 -35.36 -25.18 0.31
CA GLU A 393 -35.85 -24.51 -0.91
C GLU A 393 -35.85 -25.47 -2.12
N ALA A 394 -34.79 -26.26 -2.30
CA ALA A 394 -34.68 -27.27 -3.35
C ALA A 394 -35.74 -28.38 -3.21
N ALA A 395 -36.02 -28.83 -1.98
CA ALA A 395 -37.04 -29.85 -1.73
C ALA A 395 -38.44 -29.34 -2.06
N GLU A 396 -38.76 -28.09 -1.72
CA GLU A 396 -40.03 -27.45 -2.09
C GLU A 396 -40.13 -27.29 -3.62
N GLU A 397 -39.06 -26.82 -4.27
CA GLU A 397 -38.99 -26.63 -5.72
C GLU A 397 -39.20 -27.97 -6.47
N MET A 398 -38.54 -29.04 -6.02
CA MET A 398 -38.66 -30.36 -6.63
C MET A 398 -40.04 -30.98 -6.36
N ALA A 399 -40.63 -30.76 -5.18
CA ALA A 399 -41.99 -31.25 -4.90
C ALA A 399 -43.05 -30.63 -5.81
N VAL A 400 -42.92 -29.34 -6.14
CA VAL A 400 -43.80 -28.69 -7.13
C VAL A 400 -43.61 -29.31 -8.52
N ARG A 401 -42.35 -29.51 -8.93
CA ARG A 401 -42.05 -30.14 -10.22
C ARG A 401 -42.47 -31.60 -10.31
N ASP A 402 -42.41 -32.35 -9.21
CA ASP A 402 -42.92 -33.71 -9.12
C ASP A 402 -44.44 -33.74 -9.36
N SER A 403 -45.19 -32.78 -8.80
CA SER A 403 -46.63 -32.62 -9.06
C SER A 403 -46.92 -32.24 -10.52
N ASP A 404 -46.11 -31.38 -11.13
CA ASP A 404 -46.23 -31.01 -12.55
C ASP A 404 -45.95 -32.22 -13.45
N LEU A 405 -44.91 -33.00 -13.13
CA LEU A 405 -44.57 -34.24 -13.83
C LEU A 405 -45.67 -35.28 -13.68
N GLU A 406 -46.25 -35.45 -12.50
CA GLU A 406 -47.39 -36.34 -12.26
C GLU A 406 -48.60 -35.91 -13.10
N THR A 407 -48.92 -34.62 -13.11
CA THR A 407 -50.03 -34.05 -13.89
C THR A 407 -49.82 -34.27 -15.40
N ALA A 408 -48.62 -34.03 -15.90
CA ALA A 408 -48.25 -34.27 -17.30
C ALA A 408 -48.34 -35.76 -17.65
N THR A 409 -47.88 -36.64 -16.74
CA THR A 409 -47.94 -38.10 -16.91
C THR A 409 -49.38 -38.60 -16.96
N GLN A 410 -50.24 -38.13 -16.06
CA GLN A 410 -51.67 -38.47 -16.06
C GLN A 410 -52.38 -37.96 -17.32
N THR A 411 -52.04 -36.75 -17.77
CA THR A 411 -52.62 -36.16 -18.99
C THR A 411 -52.23 -36.95 -20.24
N GLU A 412 -50.95 -37.27 -20.39
CA GLU A 412 -50.45 -38.11 -21.48
C GLU A 412 -51.04 -39.52 -21.42
N SER A 413 -51.07 -40.16 -20.24
CA SER A 413 -51.62 -41.52 -20.09
C SER A 413 -53.09 -41.58 -20.50
N ARG A 414 -53.88 -40.57 -20.09
CA ARG A 414 -55.30 -40.48 -20.46
C ARG A 414 -55.48 -40.26 -21.96
N THR A 415 -54.68 -39.40 -22.58
CA THR A 415 -54.82 -39.17 -24.04
C THR A 415 -54.32 -40.36 -24.84
N ARG A 416 -53.27 -41.05 -24.39
CA ARG A 416 -52.77 -42.31 -24.94
C ARG A 416 -53.81 -43.41 -24.87
N GLU A 417 -54.49 -43.58 -23.73
CA GLU A 417 -55.56 -44.57 -23.56
C GLU A 417 -56.72 -44.31 -24.55
N ASN A 418 -57.16 -43.05 -24.67
CA ASN A 418 -58.19 -42.68 -25.65
C ASN A 418 -57.75 -42.94 -27.10
N VAL A 419 -56.48 -42.67 -27.44
CA VAL A 419 -55.94 -42.95 -28.77
C VAL A 419 -55.80 -44.45 -29.02
N ALA A 420 -55.41 -45.23 -28.02
CA ALA A 420 -55.32 -46.69 -28.10
C ALA A 420 -56.70 -47.33 -28.32
N GLU A 421 -57.74 -46.82 -27.67
CA GLU A 421 -59.13 -47.25 -27.91
C GLU A 421 -59.57 -46.96 -29.36
N ILE A 422 -59.20 -45.79 -29.91
CA ILE A 422 -59.55 -45.38 -31.29
C ILE A 422 -58.77 -46.17 -32.35
N CYS A 423 -57.48 -46.43 -32.11
CA CYS A 423 -56.59 -47.07 -33.08
C CYS A 423 -56.56 -48.60 -32.95
N GLY A 424 -57.00 -49.15 -31.83
CA GLY A 424 -56.88 -50.57 -31.51
C GLY A 424 -55.45 -51.03 -31.20
N ALA A 425 -54.52 -50.10 -31.07
CA ALA A 425 -53.11 -50.33 -30.76
C ALA A 425 -52.55 -49.10 -30.03
N ASP A 426 -51.56 -49.33 -29.18
CA ASP A 426 -50.92 -48.27 -28.41
C ASP A 426 -50.04 -47.39 -29.32
N PRO A 427 -50.30 -46.07 -29.40
CA PRO A 427 -49.54 -45.18 -30.28
C PRO A 427 -48.08 -44.99 -29.86
N ALA A 428 -47.70 -45.34 -28.62
CA ALA A 428 -46.30 -45.30 -28.18
C ALA A 428 -45.51 -46.56 -28.61
N GLU A 429 -46.19 -47.69 -28.82
CA GLU A 429 -45.56 -48.93 -29.29
C GLU A 429 -45.51 -49.00 -30.82
N ASP A 430 -46.53 -48.47 -31.49
CA ASP A 430 -46.59 -48.35 -32.95
C ASP A 430 -47.01 -46.91 -33.36
N PRO A 431 -46.05 -46.01 -33.59
CA PRO A 431 -46.33 -44.61 -33.92
C PRO A 431 -47.07 -44.41 -35.26
N GLU A 432 -47.00 -45.36 -36.18
CA GLU A 432 -47.59 -45.25 -37.52
C GLU A 432 -49.12 -45.48 -37.52
N VAL A 433 -49.68 -45.98 -36.41
CA VAL A 433 -51.12 -46.20 -36.28
C VAL A 433 -51.91 -44.89 -36.29
N VAL A 434 -51.36 -43.82 -35.70
CA VAL A 434 -52.04 -42.52 -35.58
C VAL A 434 -52.23 -41.86 -36.95
N PRO A 435 -51.18 -41.65 -37.79
CA PRO A 435 -51.36 -41.10 -39.15
C PRO A 435 -52.24 -42.01 -40.04
N SER A 436 -52.16 -43.32 -39.88
CA SER A 436 -53.00 -44.29 -40.61
C SER A 436 -54.48 -44.16 -40.26
N HIS A 437 -54.81 -44.06 -38.96
CA HIS A 437 -56.18 -43.86 -38.49
C HIS A 437 -56.72 -42.47 -38.85
N GLN A 438 -55.91 -41.41 -38.73
CA GLN A 438 -56.29 -40.06 -39.15
C GLN A 438 -56.72 -40.01 -40.62
N ARG A 439 -55.91 -40.60 -41.53
CA ARG A 439 -56.24 -40.67 -42.97
C ARG A 439 -57.54 -41.43 -43.23
N ARG A 440 -57.75 -42.59 -42.58
CA ARG A 440 -58.99 -43.38 -42.70
C ARG A 440 -60.21 -42.63 -42.16
N ALA A 441 -60.09 -42.04 -40.98
CA ALA A 441 -61.18 -41.29 -40.35
C ALA A 441 -61.58 -40.06 -41.19
N MET A 442 -60.60 -39.32 -41.72
CA MET A 442 -60.86 -38.17 -42.60
C MET A 442 -61.57 -38.59 -43.89
N ALA A 443 -61.06 -39.62 -44.57
CA ALA A 443 -61.68 -40.16 -45.78
C ALA A 443 -63.11 -40.66 -45.52
N ARG A 444 -63.37 -41.27 -44.35
CA ARG A 444 -64.71 -41.72 -43.95
C ARG A 444 -65.65 -40.56 -43.63
N ILE A 445 -65.17 -39.52 -42.97
CA ILE A 445 -65.94 -38.29 -42.72
C ILE A 445 -66.31 -37.62 -44.05
N GLU A 446 -65.36 -37.47 -44.97
CA GLU A 446 -65.62 -36.91 -46.31
C GLU A 446 -66.66 -37.72 -47.07
N GLN A 447 -66.54 -39.05 -47.05
CA GLN A 447 -67.50 -39.97 -47.67
C GLN A 447 -68.91 -39.82 -47.08
N LEU A 448 -69.05 -39.87 -45.76
CA LEU A 448 -70.35 -39.76 -45.08
C LEU A 448 -70.99 -38.38 -45.28
N THR A 449 -70.18 -37.32 -45.23
CA THR A 449 -70.66 -35.95 -45.48
C THR A 449 -71.17 -35.82 -46.93
N GLY A 450 -70.43 -36.35 -47.90
CA GLY A 450 -70.86 -36.39 -49.30
C GLY A 450 -72.17 -37.15 -49.52
N TYR A 451 -72.40 -38.25 -48.79
CA TYR A 451 -73.67 -38.99 -48.84
C TYR A 451 -74.85 -38.22 -48.27
N MET A 452 -74.64 -37.40 -47.25
CA MET A 452 -75.69 -36.57 -46.65
C MET A 452 -76.02 -35.31 -47.49
N GLU A 453 -75.07 -34.78 -48.25
CA GLU A 453 -75.24 -33.57 -49.07
C GLU A 453 -75.81 -33.84 -50.48
N GLY A 454 -75.71 -35.08 -50.99
CA GLY A 454 -76.03 -35.46 -52.38
C GLY A 454 -77.50 -35.38 -52.82
N GLY A 455 -78.44 -35.04 -51.92
CA GLY A 455 -79.87 -34.90 -52.24
C GLY A 455 -80.60 -36.23 -52.55
N ARG A 456 -81.94 -36.17 -52.70
CA ARG A 456 -82.82 -37.37 -52.66
C ARG A 456 -82.52 -38.47 -53.69
N ALA A 457 -81.95 -38.14 -54.85
CA ALA A 457 -81.64 -39.12 -55.88
C ALA A 457 -80.38 -39.94 -55.53
N VAL A 458 -79.35 -39.27 -55.00
CA VAL A 458 -78.10 -39.91 -54.55
C VAL A 458 -78.33 -40.67 -53.24
N GLU A 459 -79.20 -40.16 -52.36
CA GLU A 459 -79.60 -40.84 -51.11
C GLU A 459 -80.15 -42.25 -51.39
N SER A 460 -81.08 -42.41 -52.33
CA SER A 460 -81.69 -43.72 -52.62
C SER A 460 -80.68 -44.72 -53.19
N GLU A 461 -79.76 -44.29 -54.06
CA GLU A 461 -78.76 -45.19 -54.67
C GLU A 461 -77.70 -45.63 -53.65
N VAL A 462 -77.17 -44.69 -52.87
CA VAL A 462 -76.17 -44.98 -51.83
C VAL A 462 -76.78 -45.88 -50.76
N LEU A 463 -77.98 -45.57 -50.27
CA LEU A 463 -78.64 -46.39 -49.26
C LEU A 463 -78.89 -47.82 -49.74
N LEU A 464 -79.25 -48.01 -51.01
CA LEU A 464 -79.38 -49.35 -51.58
C LEU A 464 -78.04 -50.09 -51.65
N ARG A 465 -76.95 -49.39 -51.98
CA ARG A 465 -75.62 -50.00 -52.06
C ARG A 465 -75.05 -50.34 -50.68
N THR A 466 -75.42 -49.58 -49.65
CA THR A 466 -74.95 -49.78 -48.28
C THR A 466 -75.93 -50.54 -47.40
N ALA A 467 -77.11 -50.90 -47.89
CA ALA A 467 -78.09 -51.65 -47.13
C ALA A 467 -77.71 -53.12 -47.05
N ASP A 468 -77.69 -53.66 -45.84
CA ASP A 468 -77.50 -55.09 -45.61
C ASP A 468 -78.71 -55.92 -46.06
N VAL A 469 -79.90 -55.30 -46.08
CA VAL A 469 -81.16 -55.93 -46.49
C VAL A 469 -82.01 -54.94 -47.27
N VAL A 470 -82.43 -55.32 -48.48
CA VAL A 470 -83.38 -54.56 -49.30
C VAL A 470 -84.70 -55.32 -49.36
N VAL A 471 -85.78 -54.68 -48.90
CA VAL A 471 -87.13 -55.27 -48.88
C VAL A 471 -88.03 -54.53 -49.84
N GLY A 472 -88.69 -55.26 -50.74
CA GLY A 472 -89.60 -54.67 -51.71
C GLY A 472 -90.50 -55.70 -52.38
N THR A 473 -91.45 -55.22 -53.18
CA THR A 473 -92.20 -56.08 -54.09
C THR A 473 -91.26 -56.60 -55.19
N PRO A 474 -91.60 -57.72 -55.88
CA PRO A 474 -90.79 -58.23 -56.99
C PRO A 474 -90.48 -57.16 -58.04
N LEU A 475 -91.46 -56.29 -58.32
CA LEU A 475 -91.30 -55.13 -59.20
C LEU A 475 -90.42 -54.03 -58.62
N GLY A 476 -90.48 -53.81 -57.30
CA GLY A 476 -89.57 -52.90 -56.60
C GLY A 476 -88.11 -53.37 -56.65
N ALA A 477 -87.88 -54.68 -56.62
CA ALA A 477 -86.55 -55.25 -56.81
C ALA A 477 -85.97 -54.95 -58.21
N ALA A 478 -86.80 -54.80 -59.25
CA ALA A 478 -86.36 -54.42 -60.59
C ALA A 478 -85.69 -53.03 -60.65
N LEU A 479 -86.05 -52.14 -59.71
CA LEU A 479 -85.60 -50.75 -59.63
C LEU A 479 -84.24 -50.60 -58.94
N THR A 480 -83.74 -51.66 -58.30
CA THR A 480 -82.34 -51.73 -57.88
C THR A 480 -81.47 -51.59 -59.13
N GLY A 481 -80.44 -50.74 -59.08
CA GLY A 481 -79.70 -50.27 -60.25
C GLY A 481 -79.16 -51.40 -61.14
N SER A 482 -78.93 -51.13 -62.42
CA SER A 482 -78.34 -52.10 -63.34
C SER A 482 -76.96 -52.54 -62.84
N GLY A 483 -76.83 -53.80 -62.42
CA GLY A 483 -75.57 -54.38 -61.94
C GLY A 483 -75.49 -54.65 -60.43
N GLN A 484 -76.57 -54.46 -59.67
CA GLN A 484 -76.62 -54.86 -58.27
C GLN A 484 -76.98 -56.35 -58.17
N GLU A 485 -76.03 -57.15 -57.70
CA GLU A 485 -76.21 -58.57 -57.38
C GLU A 485 -76.41 -58.73 -55.87
N PHE A 486 -77.35 -59.58 -55.48
CA PHE A 486 -77.60 -59.92 -54.08
C PHE A 486 -77.18 -61.38 -53.85
N ASP A 487 -76.64 -61.71 -52.68
CA ASP A 487 -76.23 -63.08 -52.39
C ASP A 487 -77.43 -64.04 -52.36
N ALA A 488 -78.57 -63.57 -51.83
CA ALA A 488 -79.77 -64.35 -51.65
C ALA A 488 -81.05 -63.56 -51.96
N LEU A 489 -81.97 -64.17 -52.70
CA LEU A 489 -83.36 -63.74 -52.82
C LEU A 489 -84.22 -64.55 -51.84
N ILE A 490 -84.95 -63.85 -50.98
CA ILE A 490 -85.99 -64.47 -50.15
C ILE A 490 -87.33 -64.02 -50.71
N VAL A 491 -88.10 -64.97 -51.25
CA VAL A 491 -89.44 -64.72 -51.78
C VAL A 491 -90.47 -65.22 -50.79
N ALA A 492 -91.16 -64.28 -50.14
CA ALA A 492 -92.34 -64.58 -49.35
C ALA A 492 -93.56 -64.75 -50.27
N ASP A 493 -94.34 -65.81 -50.04
CA ASP A 493 -95.50 -66.24 -50.83
C ASP A 493 -95.19 -66.54 -52.32
N ALA A 494 -94.17 -67.37 -52.55
CA ALA A 494 -93.65 -67.70 -53.88
C ALA A 494 -94.68 -68.36 -54.82
N GLY A 495 -95.74 -68.98 -54.28
CA GLY A 495 -96.81 -69.59 -55.07
C GLY A 495 -97.73 -68.57 -55.77
N ALA A 496 -97.73 -67.31 -55.31
CA ALA A 496 -98.51 -66.23 -55.87
C ALA A 496 -97.80 -65.47 -57.00
N LEU A 497 -96.54 -65.82 -57.32
CA LEU A 497 -95.76 -65.14 -58.36
C LEU A 497 -95.78 -65.89 -59.69
N THR A 498 -95.82 -65.12 -60.77
CA THR A 498 -95.52 -65.64 -62.11
C THR A 498 -94.03 -65.87 -62.28
N ASP A 499 -93.68 -66.70 -63.28
CA ASP A 499 -92.28 -66.90 -63.69
C ASP A 499 -91.59 -65.58 -64.00
N ALA A 500 -92.28 -64.68 -64.71
CA ALA A 500 -91.76 -63.36 -65.05
C ALA A 500 -91.46 -62.53 -63.79
N GLU A 501 -92.35 -62.52 -62.80
CA GLU A 501 -92.16 -61.76 -61.56
C GLU A 501 -91.06 -62.32 -60.67
N PHE A 502 -90.95 -63.65 -60.59
CA PHE A 502 -89.86 -64.30 -59.87
C PHE A 502 -88.50 -64.02 -60.53
N LEU A 503 -88.43 -64.11 -61.85
CA LEU A 503 -87.21 -63.89 -62.61
C LEU A 503 -86.64 -62.48 -62.43
N ILE A 504 -87.45 -61.46 -62.14
CA ILE A 504 -86.99 -60.10 -61.88
C ILE A 504 -85.92 -60.05 -60.77
N GLY A 505 -86.13 -60.77 -59.68
CA GLY A 505 -85.16 -60.87 -58.58
C GLY A 505 -84.21 -62.06 -58.71
N ALA A 506 -84.69 -63.19 -59.24
CA ALA A 506 -83.94 -64.43 -59.28
C ALA A 506 -82.68 -64.35 -60.15
N VAL A 507 -82.73 -63.62 -61.27
CA VAL A 507 -81.56 -63.47 -62.16
C VAL A 507 -80.45 -62.61 -61.58
N ARG A 508 -80.71 -61.89 -60.48
CA ARG A 508 -79.76 -61.01 -59.80
C ARG A 508 -79.22 -61.63 -58.50
N THR A 509 -79.51 -62.91 -58.26
CA THR A 509 -79.15 -63.60 -57.02
C THR A 509 -78.58 -64.98 -57.27
N HIS A 510 -77.64 -65.37 -56.41
CA HIS A 510 -76.99 -66.68 -56.50
C HIS A 510 -77.76 -67.78 -55.74
N ARG A 511 -78.61 -67.39 -54.79
CA ARG A 511 -79.39 -68.32 -53.97
C ARG A 511 -80.84 -67.86 -53.88
N TRP A 512 -81.78 -68.79 -54.00
CA TRP A 512 -83.22 -68.49 -53.90
C TRP A 512 -83.83 -69.28 -52.76
N VAL A 513 -84.49 -68.58 -51.84
CA VAL A 513 -85.31 -69.17 -50.78
C VAL A 513 -86.76 -68.85 -51.12
N LEU A 514 -87.50 -69.86 -51.58
CA LEU A 514 -88.90 -69.75 -51.94
C LEU A 514 -89.77 -70.22 -50.77
N VAL A 515 -90.59 -69.32 -50.24
CA VAL A 515 -91.51 -69.63 -49.14
C VAL A 515 -92.93 -69.49 -49.65
N GLY A 516 -93.72 -70.56 -49.70
CA GLY A 516 -95.08 -70.54 -50.22
C GLY A 516 -95.92 -71.73 -49.74
N ALA A 517 -97.22 -71.69 -50.01
CA ALA A 517 -98.15 -72.79 -49.70
C ALA A 517 -98.38 -73.69 -50.94
N PRO A 518 -98.44 -75.02 -50.79
CA PRO A 518 -98.78 -75.93 -51.89
C PRO A 518 -100.20 -75.69 -52.41
N GLY A 519 -100.40 -75.76 -53.72
CA GLY A 519 -101.65 -75.49 -54.44
C GLY A 519 -101.88 -74.03 -54.82
N SER A 520 -101.00 -73.11 -54.41
CA SER A 520 -101.09 -71.69 -54.77
C SER A 520 -100.82 -71.48 -56.26
N ARG A 521 -101.63 -70.63 -56.89
CA ARG A 521 -101.52 -70.32 -58.31
C ARG A 521 -101.26 -68.82 -58.52
N PRO A 522 -100.46 -68.45 -59.53
CA PRO A 522 -100.32 -67.06 -59.91
C PRO A 522 -101.69 -66.48 -60.31
N PRO A 523 -101.96 -65.20 -60.04
CA PRO A 523 -103.19 -64.54 -60.49
C PRO A 523 -103.23 -64.46 -62.03
N GLU A 524 -104.42 -64.63 -62.61
CA GLU A 524 -104.63 -64.45 -64.04
C GLU A 524 -104.61 -62.95 -64.38
N TYR A 525 -103.56 -62.52 -65.09
CA TYR A 525 -103.45 -61.15 -65.58
C TYR A 525 -104.22 -60.96 -66.89
N ARG A 526 -104.90 -59.82 -67.00
CA ARG A 526 -105.76 -59.48 -68.16
C ARG A 526 -105.00 -59.54 -69.49
N GLU A 527 -103.73 -59.17 -69.47
CA GLU A 527 -102.86 -59.07 -70.63
C GLU A 527 -102.40 -60.43 -71.19
N TYR A 528 -102.61 -61.54 -70.46
CA TYR A 528 -102.22 -62.89 -70.87
C TYR A 528 -103.42 -63.81 -71.23
N ALA A 529 -104.64 -63.28 -71.28
CA ALA A 529 -105.84 -64.04 -71.61
C ALA A 529 -105.82 -64.48 -73.11
N GLY A 530 -105.48 -65.75 -73.37
CA GLY A 530 -105.49 -66.37 -74.71
C GLY A 530 -104.18 -67.02 -75.18
N GLY A 531 -103.13 -67.07 -74.36
CA GLY A 531 -101.87 -67.78 -74.64
C GLY A 531 -101.90 -69.28 -74.31
N PRO A 532 -100.92 -70.10 -74.77
CA PRO A 532 -100.88 -71.55 -74.50
C PRO A 532 -100.88 -71.85 -72.99
N CYS A 533 -101.92 -72.54 -72.52
CA CYS A 533 -102.33 -72.59 -71.11
C CYS A 533 -101.35 -73.30 -70.15
N ASP A 534 -100.62 -74.34 -70.56
CA ASP A 534 -99.94 -75.19 -69.58
C ASP A 534 -98.74 -74.56 -68.87
N ARG A 535 -98.09 -73.54 -69.48
CA ARG A 535 -96.91 -72.88 -68.88
C ARG A 535 -97.25 -71.70 -67.97
N LEU A 536 -98.48 -71.20 -68.00
CA LEU A 536 -98.91 -70.03 -67.21
C LEU A 536 -99.74 -70.41 -65.97
N VAL A 537 -100.17 -71.67 -65.84
CA VAL A 537 -101.05 -72.14 -64.75
C VAL A 537 -100.28 -72.55 -63.49
N ARG A 538 -98.98 -72.89 -63.61
CA ARG A 538 -98.11 -73.29 -62.48
C ARG A 538 -96.91 -72.37 -62.39
N GLY A 539 -96.78 -71.64 -61.28
CA GLY A 539 -95.63 -70.78 -60.99
C GLY A 539 -94.34 -71.58 -60.70
N PRO A 540 -93.21 -70.89 -60.50
CA PRO A 540 -91.91 -71.53 -60.30
C PRO A 540 -91.86 -72.35 -59.00
N PHE A 541 -92.61 -71.93 -57.97
CA PHE A 541 -92.74 -72.65 -56.71
C PHE A 541 -93.41 -74.03 -56.88
N GLU A 542 -94.56 -74.08 -57.56
CA GLU A 542 -95.31 -75.32 -57.83
C GLU A 542 -94.54 -76.30 -58.72
N ARG A 543 -93.74 -75.79 -59.67
CA ARG A 543 -92.91 -76.67 -60.49
C ARG A 543 -91.70 -77.20 -59.73
N ALA A 544 -91.11 -76.40 -58.85
CA ALA A 544 -90.01 -76.85 -57.99
C ALA A 544 -90.48 -77.91 -56.98
N SER A 545 -91.70 -77.79 -56.43
CA SER A 545 -92.27 -78.79 -55.51
C SER A 545 -92.60 -80.12 -56.20
N ILE A 546 -93.01 -80.08 -57.48
CA ILE A 546 -93.31 -81.29 -58.27
C ILE A 546 -92.03 -81.95 -58.81
N ALA A 547 -91.00 -81.16 -59.18
CA ALA A 547 -89.72 -81.68 -59.64
C ALA A 547 -88.87 -82.35 -58.53
N THR A 548 -89.28 -82.24 -57.28
CA THR A 548 -88.70 -82.95 -56.13
C THR A 548 -89.44 -84.26 -55.77
N GLU A 549 -90.53 -84.58 -56.47
CA GLU A 549 -91.31 -85.82 -56.29
C GLU A 549 -91.02 -86.89 -57.38
N ASP A 550 -90.07 -86.60 -58.29
CA ASP A 550 -89.35 -87.57 -59.15
C ASP A 550 -87.86 -87.62 -58.74
#